data_AF-A0A3D1SN78-F1
#
_entry.id   AF-A0A3D1SN78-F1
#
_cell.length_a   1.000
_cell.length_b   1.000
_cell.length_c   1.000
_cell.angle_alpha   90.00
_cell.angle_beta   90.00
_cell.angle_gamma   90.00
#
_symmetry.space_group_name_H-M   'P 1'
#
loop_
_entity.id
_entity.type
_entity.pdbx_description
1 polymer ?
#
loop_
_entity_poly.entity_id
_entity_poly.type
_entity_poly.pdbx_seq_one_letter_code
_entity_poly.pdbx_strand_id
1 'polypeptide(L)' 'MDEITVLQGAEPFYVENGKVGVLISHGYTGSPQSMRYLAEGLAQAGFTVALPRLKGHGTTSVDMA' A
#
# COMPACT_ATOMS: atom_id res chain seq x y z
N MET A 1 -18.99 15.21 -1.14
CA MET A 1 -17.84 14.33 -1.40
C MET A 1 -18.36 12.95 -1.14
N ASP A 2 -18.50 12.14 -2.18
CA ASP A 2 -18.93 10.75 -1.99
C ASP A 2 -17.89 10.05 -1.10
N GLU A 3 -18.38 9.18 -0.22
CA GLU A 3 -17.53 8.41 0.68
C GLU A 3 -16.67 7.46 -0.16
N ILE A 4 -15.34 7.62 -0.10
CA ILE A 4 -14.42 6.77 -0.85
C ILE A 4 -14.29 5.44 -0.13
N THR A 5 -14.98 4.43 -0.66
CA THR A 5 -14.85 3.05 -0.19
C THR A 5 -13.58 2.41 -0.78
N VAL A 6 -12.65 2.03 0.09
CA VAL A 6 -11.47 1.25 -0.30
C VAL A 6 -11.89 -0.21 -0.53
N LEU A 7 -11.45 -0.79 -1.64
CA LEU A 7 -11.65 -2.20 -1.95
C LEU A 7 -10.94 -3.07 -0.90
N GLN A 8 -11.59 -4.14 -0.46
CA GLN A 8 -10.99 -5.10 0.45
C GLN A 8 -9.67 -5.64 -0.13
N GLY A 9 -8.59 -5.58 0.65
CA GLY A 9 -7.25 -6.00 0.25
C GLY A 9 -6.41 -4.89 -0.40
N ALA A 10 -6.99 -3.72 -0.67
CA ALA A 10 -6.26 -2.56 -1.18
C ALA A 10 -5.76 -1.62 -0.07
N GLU A 11 -5.90 -2.01 1.20
CA GLU A 11 -5.46 -1.19 2.33
C GLU A 11 -3.95 -0.95 2.28
N PRO A 12 -3.48 0.24 2.68
CA PRO A 12 -2.04 0.47 2.81
C PRO A 12 -1.47 -0.39 3.94
N PHE A 13 -0.15 -0.59 3.91
CA PHE A 13 0.54 -1.32 4.97
C PHE A 13 1.70 -0.48 5.53
N TYR A 14 1.75 -0.40 6.86
CA TYR A 14 2.79 0.30 7.60
C TYR A 14 3.23 -0.53 8.80
N VAL A 15 4.54 -0.65 8.98
CA VAL A 15 5.14 -1.26 10.16
C VAL A 15 6.38 -0.47 10.56
N GLU A 16 6.49 -0.14 11.83
CA GLU A 16 7.69 0.44 12.43
C GLU A 16 8.53 -0.68 13.07
N ASN A 17 9.81 -0.77 12.71
CA ASN A 17 10.77 -1.73 13.27
C ASN A 17 12.15 -1.05 13.43
N GLY A 18 13.19 -1.59 12.80
CA GLY A 18 14.56 -1.10 12.89
C GLY A 18 14.77 0.27 12.22
N LYS A 19 16.02 0.74 12.30
CA LYS A 19 16.42 2.09 11.86
C LYS A 19 16.41 2.31 10.35
N VAL A 20 16.38 1.24 9.55
CA VAL A 20 16.35 1.33 8.08
C VAL A 20 14.91 1.21 7.61
N GLY A 21 14.48 2.22 6.85
CA GLY A 21 13.15 2.30 6.25
C GLY A 21 13.13 1.89 4.78
N VAL A 22 12.07 1.21 4.35
CA VAL A 22 11.82 0.87 2.94
C VAL A 22 10.44 1.42 2.53
N LEU A 23 10.42 2.27 1.50
CA LEU A 23 9.21 2.75 0.86
C LEU A 23 8.92 1.89 -0.38
N ILE A 24 7.71 1.35 -0.48
CA ILE A 24 7.29 0.46 -1.56
C ILE A 24 6.10 1.11 -2.28
N SER A 25 6.20 1.28 -3.59
CA SER A 25 5.10 1.79 -4.42
C SER A 25 4.54 0.67 -5.29
N HIS A 26 3.21 0.58 -5.39
CA HIS A 26 2.56 -0.31 -6.35
C HIS A 26 2.43 0.36 -7.73
N GLY A 27 2.16 -0.44 -8.76
CA GLY A 27 2.03 0.03 -10.14
C GLY A 27 0.71 0.75 -10.45
N TYR A 28 0.66 1.37 -11.65
CA TYR A 28 -0.53 2.01 -12.22
C TYR A 28 -1.70 1.03 -12.33
N THR A 29 -2.92 1.48 -12.01
CA THR A 29 -4.16 0.67 -11.88
C THR A 29 -4.12 -0.44 -10.83
N GLY A 30 -2.96 -0.68 -10.21
CA GLY A 30 -2.78 -1.66 -9.15
C GLY A 30 -3.23 -1.16 -7.77
N SER A 31 -2.90 -1.93 -6.75
CA SER A 31 -3.14 -1.59 -5.35
C SER A 31 -2.01 -2.14 -4.48
N PRO A 32 -1.96 -1.77 -3.18
CA PRO A 32 -1.02 -2.35 -2.21
C PRO A 32 -0.98 -3.89 -2.21
N GLN A 33 -2.08 -4.57 -2.55
CA GLN A 33 -2.16 -6.03 -2.62
C GLN A 33 -0.99 -6.63 -3.41
N SER A 34 -0.64 -6.05 -4.56
CA SER A 34 0.42 -6.55 -5.45
C SER A 34 1.81 -6.58 -4.81
N MET A 35 2.03 -5.73 -3.79
CA MET A 35 3.29 -5.56 -3.09
C MET A 35 3.23 -6.09 -1.65
N ARG A 36 2.07 -6.59 -1.20
CA ARG A 36 1.82 -7.01 0.18
C ARG A 36 2.82 -8.07 0.65
N TYR A 37 3.04 -9.11 -0.17
CA TYR A 37 3.96 -10.20 0.13
C TYR A 37 5.40 -9.69 0.36
N LEU A 38 5.89 -8.80 -0.50
CA LEU A 38 7.23 -8.21 -0.35
C LEU A 38 7.31 -7.34 0.91
N ALA A 39 6.29 -6.52 1.16
CA ALA A 39 6.25 -5.64 2.32
C ALA A 39 6.25 -6.43 3.64
N GLU A 40 5.51 -7.55 3.71
CA GLU A 40 5.53 -8.46 4.87
C GLU A 40 6.89 -9.12 5.05
N GLY A 41 7.51 -9.62 3.97
CA GLY A 41 8.83 -10.22 4.04
C GLY A 41 9.89 -9.25 4.57
N LEU A 42 9.87 -8.00 4.12
CA LEU A 42 10.78 -6.95 4.61
C LEU A 42 10.49 -6.55 6.07
N ALA A 43 9.22 -6.45 6.45
CA ALA A 43 8.85 -6.19 7.83
C ALA A 43 9.32 -7.33 8.76
N GLN A 44 9.16 -8.59 8.34
CA GLN A 44 9.64 -9.77 9.07
C GLN A 44 11.17 -9.82 9.17
N ALA A 45 11.88 -9.27 8.18
CA ALA A 45 13.33 -9.10 8.20
C ALA A 45 13.81 -7.93 9.08
N GLY A 46 12.91 -7.19 9.74
CA GLY A 46 13.23 -6.15 10.72
C GLY A 46 13.31 -4.72 10.17
N PHE A 47 12.92 -4.50 8.92
CA PHE A 47 12.85 -3.15 8.33
C PHE A 47 11.59 -2.41 8.78
N THR A 48 11.68 -1.09 8.93
CA THR A 48 10.51 -0.21 8.93
C THR A 48 9.98 -0.14 7.51
N VAL A 49 8.69 -0.36 7.27
CA VAL A 49 8.12 -0.47 5.93
C VAL A 49 6.91 0.44 5.78
N ALA A 50 6.87 1.17 4.66
CA ALA A 50 5.71 1.91 4.20
C ALA A 50 5.31 1.47 2.79
N LEU A 51 4.08 0.96 2.66
CA LEU A 51 3.42 0.63 1.40
C LEU A 51 2.12 1.44 1.33
N PRO A 52 2.17 2.70 0.86
CA PRO A 52 0.98 3.51 0.72
C PRO A 52 0.07 3.01 -0.41
N ARG A 53 -1.23 3.27 -0.26
CA ARG A 53 -2.19 3.24 -1.37
C ARG A 53 -2.11 4.55 -2.11
N LEU A 54 -1.82 4.51 -3.41
CA LEU A 54 -1.81 5.73 -4.22
C LEU A 54 -3.23 6.31 -4.33
N LYS A 55 -3.33 7.64 -4.44
CA LYS A 55 -4.61 8.33 -4.61
C LYS A 55 -5.34 7.78 -5.85
N GLY A 56 -6.66 7.60 -5.73
CA GLY A 56 -7.50 7.04 -6.80
C GLY A 56 -7.34 5.54 -7.04
N HIS A 57 -6.38 4.87 -6.40
CA HIS A 57 -6.15 3.45 -6.56
C HIS A 57 -6.83 2.65 -5.45
N GLY A 58 -7.22 1.41 -5.76
CA GLY A 58 -7.87 0.53 -4.79
C GLY A 58 -9.26 0.98 -4.36
N THR A 59 -9.95 1.76 -5.20
CA THR A 59 -11.31 2.26 -4.98
C THR A 59 -12.12 2.00 -6.25
N THR A 60 -12.46 3.02 -7.03
CA THR A 60 -13.05 2.90 -8.37
C THR A 60 -12.15 3.57 -9.41
N SER A 61 -12.28 3.19 -10.68
CA SER A 61 -11.51 3.83 -11.77
C SER A 61 -11.86 5.31 -11.96
N VAL A 62 -13.05 5.74 -11.53
CA VAL A 62 -13.47 7.16 -11.57
C VAL A 62 -12.61 8.02 -10.65
N ASP A 63 -12.10 7.45 -9.55
CA ASP A 63 -11.28 8.19 -8.57
C ASP A 63 -9.84 8.44 -9.05
N MET A 64 -9.43 7.86 -10.19
CA MET A 64 -8.08 8.01 -10.76
C MET A 64 -7.86 9.32 -11.53
N ALA A 65 -8.87 10.18 -11.60
CA ALA A 65 -8.86 11.45 -12.33
C ALA A 65 -7.99 12.55 -11.68
#